data_AF-A0A7J2HM12-F1
#
_entry.id   AF-A0A7J2HM12-F1
#
_cell.length_a   1.000
_cell.length_b   1.000
_cell.length_c   1.000
_cell.angle_alpha   90.00
_cell.angle_beta   90.00
_cell.angle_gamma   90.00
#
_symmetry.space_group_name_H-M   'P 1'
#
loop_
_entity.id
_entity.type
_entity.pdbx_description
1 polymer ?
#
loop_
_entity_poly.entity_id
_entity_poly.type
_entity_poly.pdbx_seq_one_letter_code
_entity_poly.pdbx_strand_id
1 'polypeptide(L)'
;MPRLKCEPFERNYSDQGCDVICFEKNLIYILEIKQCTFNTSDANKAVKQLEYTEQWIKENHESLKMDNISKVKIAKVFIHDKRSGCKTIRQALMKLRREDINYKKMGDDELTTSAYNTYKQIINNME
;
A
#
# COMPACT_ATOMS: atom_id res chain seq x y z
N MET A 1 1.33 19.71 -13.57
CA MET A 1 0.63 19.00 -12.48
C MET A 1 1.58 17.95 -11.94
N PRO A 2 1.90 17.89 -10.64
CA PRO A 2 2.69 16.77 -10.12
C PRO A 2 1.87 15.50 -10.34
N ARG A 3 2.39 14.61 -11.20
CA ARG A 3 1.78 13.32 -11.53
C ARG A 3 1.93 12.41 -10.31
N LEU A 4 0.93 11.56 -10.08
CA LEU A 4 1.06 10.43 -9.17
C LEU A 4 2.32 9.63 -9.53
N LYS A 5 3.18 9.39 -8.54
CA LYS A 5 4.42 8.62 -8.72
C LYS A 5 4.42 7.44 -7.75
N CYS A 6 4.57 6.22 -8.25
CA CYS A 6 4.58 5.01 -7.43
C CYS A 6 5.94 4.32 -7.49
N GLU A 7 6.43 3.87 -6.35
CA GLU A 7 7.72 3.19 -6.19
C GLU A 7 7.56 1.98 -5.25
N PRO A 8 8.34 0.91 -5.46
CA PRO A 8 8.43 -0.18 -4.48
C PRO A 8 8.85 0.35 -3.12
N PHE A 9 8.23 -0.12 -2.04
CA PHE A 9 8.82 0.10 -0.73
C PHE A 9 9.99 -0.88 -0.57
N GLU A 10 11.19 -0.36 -0.28
CA GLU A 10 12.44 -1.13 -0.28
C GLU A 10 12.35 -2.40 0.60
N ARG A 11 12.26 -3.57 -0.04
CA ARG A 11 12.22 -4.89 0.62
C ARG A 11 13.51 -5.28 1.36
N ASN A 12 14.55 -4.46 1.29
CA ASN A 12 15.79 -4.68 2.04
C ASN A 12 15.60 -4.52 3.56
N TYR A 13 14.49 -3.88 3.99
CA TYR A 13 14.10 -3.76 5.39
C TYR A 13 13.05 -4.80 5.77
N SER A 14 13.40 -6.08 5.64
CA SER A 14 12.58 -7.24 6.06
C SER A 14 11.19 -7.33 5.38
N ASP A 15 10.54 -8.49 5.43
CA ASP A 15 9.14 -8.66 4.96
C ASP A 15 8.12 -7.93 5.88
N GLN A 16 8.50 -6.77 6.43
CA GLN A 16 7.76 -6.02 7.44
C GLN A 16 7.02 -4.81 6.86
N GLY A 17 7.35 -4.36 5.65
CA GLY A 17 6.73 -3.20 5.02
C GLY A 17 5.61 -3.52 4.04
N CYS A 18 4.92 -2.48 3.59
CA CYS A 18 3.96 -2.56 2.49
C CYS A 18 4.66 -2.84 1.14
N ASP A 19 3.90 -3.20 0.12
CA ASP A 19 4.44 -3.45 -1.22
C ASP A 19 4.89 -2.20 -1.98
N VAL A 20 4.07 -1.13 -1.95
CA VAL A 20 4.23 0.05 -2.82
C VAL A 20 3.92 1.33 -2.05
N ILE A 21 4.67 2.38 -2.33
CA ILE A 21 4.36 3.74 -1.92
C ILE A 21 4.05 4.57 -3.16
N CYS A 22 2.99 5.39 -3.10
CA CYS A 22 2.73 6.40 -4.13
C CYS A 22 2.67 7.81 -3.53
N PHE A 23 3.16 8.79 -4.29
CA PHE A 23 3.23 10.19 -3.91
C PHE A 23 2.34 11.02 -4.83
N GLU A 24 1.49 11.86 -4.22
CA GLU A 24 0.73 12.89 -4.92
C GLU A 24 0.73 14.19 -4.08
N LYS A 25 1.47 15.21 -4.55
CA LYS A 25 1.62 16.49 -3.83
C LYS A 25 2.09 16.26 -2.38
N ASN A 26 1.23 16.52 -1.39
CA ASN A 26 1.49 16.38 0.04
C ASN A 26 0.80 15.13 0.64
N LEU A 27 0.49 14.14 -0.20
CA LEU A 27 -0.15 12.90 0.22
C LEU A 27 0.73 11.72 -0.17
N ILE A 28 1.01 10.88 0.81
CA ILE A 28 1.65 9.59 0.62
C ILE A 28 0.57 8.53 0.76
N TYR A 29 0.44 7.69 -0.26
CA TYR A 29 -0.32 6.46 -0.18
C TYR A 29 0.66 5.33 0.13
N ILE A 30 0.41 4.60 1.20
CA ILE A 30 1.11 3.35 1.50
C ILE A 30 0.15 2.19 1.16
N LEU A 31 0.61 1.30 0.30
CA LEU A 31 -0.26 0.34 -0.39
C LEU A 31 0.23 -1.09 -0.19
N GLU A 32 -0.66 -1.92 0.33
CA GLU A 32 -0.48 -3.38 0.38
C GLU A 32 -1.36 -4.03 -0.68
N ILE A 33 -0.80 -4.97 -1.46
CA ILE A 33 -1.48 -5.57 -2.61
C ILE A 33 -1.64 -7.08 -2.40
N LYS A 34 -2.87 -7.56 -2.54
CA LYS A 34 -3.19 -8.99 -2.43
C LYS A 34 -3.83 -9.53 -3.70
N GLN A 35 -3.25 -10.61 -4.24
CA GLN A 35 -3.71 -11.28 -5.47
C GLN A 35 -4.46 -12.60 -5.24
N CYS A 36 -4.66 -13.01 -3.98
CA CYS A 36 -5.37 -14.25 -3.64
C CYS A 36 -6.48 -13.99 -2.62
N THR A 37 -7.26 -15.02 -2.28
CA THR A 37 -8.38 -14.90 -1.32
C THR A 37 -7.96 -14.17 -0.05
N PHE A 38 -8.66 -13.07 0.23
CA PHE A 38 -8.38 -12.18 1.35
C PHE A 38 -9.16 -12.61 2.60
N ASN A 39 -8.44 -13.10 3.61
CA ASN A 39 -8.98 -13.55 4.90
C ASN A 39 -8.54 -12.65 6.07
N THR A 40 -9.01 -12.96 7.29
CA THR A 40 -8.70 -12.18 8.49
C THR A 40 -7.22 -12.21 8.88
N SER A 41 -6.51 -13.31 8.63
CA SER A 41 -5.06 -13.41 8.87
C SER A 41 -4.31 -12.46 7.93
N ASP A 42 -4.67 -12.45 6.65
CA ASP A 42 -4.12 -11.49 5.68
C ASP A 42 -4.40 -10.05 6.09
N ALA A 43 -5.62 -9.75 6.59
CA ALA A 43 -5.96 -8.42 7.08
C ALA A 43 -5.05 -7.98 8.24
N ASN A 44 -4.78 -8.87 9.20
CA ASN A 44 -3.88 -8.59 10.30
C ASN A 44 -2.44 -8.36 9.84
N LYS A 45 -1.98 -9.10 8.81
CA LYS A 45 -0.65 -8.89 8.21
C LYS A 45 -0.57 -7.53 7.53
N ALA A 46 -1.54 -7.23 6.67
CA ALA A 46 -1.61 -5.95 5.96
C ALA A 46 -1.62 -4.76 6.92
N VAL A 47 -2.38 -4.85 8.04
CA VAL A 47 -2.38 -3.82 9.09
C VAL A 47 -0.97 -3.61 9.64
N LYS A 48 -0.28 -4.68 10.05
CA LYS A 48 1.09 -4.58 10.58
C LYS A 48 2.07 -3.99 9.58
N GLN A 49 1.98 -4.41 8.31
CA GLN A 49 2.86 -3.92 7.25
C GLN A 49 2.66 -2.42 6.99
N LEU A 50 1.39 -2.00 6.93
CA LEU A 50 1.05 -0.59 6.73
C LEU A 50 1.44 0.26 7.94
N GLU A 51 1.23 -0.22 9.18
CA GLU A 51 1.66 0.47 10.40
C GLU A 51 3.18 0.61 10.47
N TYR A 52 3.92 -0.44 10.15
CA TYR A 52 5.37 -0.42 10.08
C TYR A 52 5.87 0.61 9.08
N THR A 53 5.34 0.60 7.84
CA THR A 53 5.74 1.57 6.82
C THR A 53 5.38 3.00 7.22
N GLU A 54 4.20 3.22 7.82
CA GLU A 54 3.81 4.54 8.32
C GLU A 54 4.81 5.05 9.36
N GLN A 55 5.21 4.20 10.31
CA GLN A 55 6.18 4.55 11.33
C GLN A 55 7.56 4.83 10.74
N TRP A 56 8.02 3.98 9.82
CA TRP A 56 9.30 4.16 9.13
C TRP A 56 9.34 5.50 8.38
N ILE A 57 8.27 5.87 7.67
CA ILE A 57 8.17 7.15 6.95
C ILE A 57 8.27 8.32 7.93
N LYS A 58 7.58 8.25 9.08
CA LYS A 58 7.61 9.30 10.11
C LYS A 58 9.02 9.48 10.70
N GLU A 59 9.73 8.37 10.93
CA GLU A 59 11.09 8.37 11.50
C GLU A 59 12.16 8.79 10.49
N ASN A 60 12.00 8.43 9.21
CA ASN A 60 13.03 8.61 8.16
C ASN A 60 12.66 9.72 7.17
N HIS A 61 11.80 10.63 7.57
CA HIS A 61 11.15 11.59 6.70
C HIS A 61 12.11 12.56 5.98
N GLU A 62 13.27 12.85 6.58
CA GLU A 62 14.33 13.66 5.97
C GLU A 62 14.95 13.00 4.73
N SER A 63 15.01 11.66 4.72
CA SER A 63 15.58 10.89 3.61
C SER A 63 14.70 10.88 2.36
N LEU A 64 13.40 11.12 2.53
CA LEU A 64 12.41 11.15 1.45
C LEU A 64 12.41 12.47 0.66
N LYS A 65 13.24 13.46 1.05
CA LYS A 65 13.39 14.77 0.38
C LYS A 65 12.05 15.46 0.08
N MET A 66 11.06 15.29 0.97
CA MET A 66 9.75 15.91 0.82
C MET A 66 9.74 17.30 1.46
N ASP A 67 9.49 18.34 0.66
CA ASP A 67 9.31 19.70 1.17
C ASP A 67 8.10 19.78 2.11
N ASN A 68 8.28 20.37 3.29
CA ASN A 68 7.23 20.57 4.32
C ASN A 68 6.57 19.29 4.84
N ILE A 69 7.37 18.40 5.44
CA ILE A 69 6.91 17.15 6.04
C ILE A 69 5.73 17.30 7.02
N SER A 70 5.65 18.42 7.75
CA SER A 70 4.57 18.71 8.69
C SER A 70 3.18 18.84 8.04
N LYS A 71 3.13 18.96 6.71
CA LYS A 71 1.90 19.03 5.91
C LYS A 71 1.61 17.73 5.15
N VAL A 72 2.50 16.75 5.23
CA VAL A 72 2.35 15.48 4.54
C VAL A 72 1.31 14.64 5.26
N LYS A 73 0.32 14.16 4.52
CA LYS A 73 -0.69 13.22 4.99
C LYS A 73 -0.32 11.82 4.52
N ILE A 74 -0.61 10.80 5.33
CA ILE A 74 -0.42 9.40 4.97
C ILE A 74 -1.80 8.75 4.87
N ALA A 75 -2.05 8.06 3.76
CA ALA A 75 -3.25 7.28 3.53
C ALA A 75 -2.89 5.80 3.38
N LYS A 76 -3.49 4.96 4.24
CA LYS A 76 -3.35 3.51 4.19
C LYS A 76 -4.34 2.92 3.19
N VAL A 77 -3.84 2.16 2.24
CA VAL A 77 -4.67 1.56 1.18
C VAL A 77 -4.36 0.07 1.09
N PHE A 78 -5.41 -0.74 1.03
CA PHE A 78 -5.32 -2.16 0.71
C PHE A 78 -5.96 -2.40 -0.65
N ILE A 79 -5.20 -2.94 -1.60
CA ILE A 79 -5.68 -3.27 -2.94
C ILE A 79 -5.85 -4.77 -3.04
N HIS A 80 -7.03 -5.20 -3.47
CA HIS A 80 -7.29 -6.60 -3.77
C HIS A 80 -7.53 -6.82 -5.27
N ASP A 81 -6.71 -7.67 -5.88
CA ASP A 81 -6.91 -8.12 -7.25
C ASP A 81 -7.84 -9.35 -7.25
N LYS A 82 -9.10 -9.14 -7.64
CA LYS A 82 -10.14 -10.17 -7.68
C LYS A 82 -10.15 -11.01 -8.96
N ARG A 83 -9.30 -10.69 -9.94
CA ARG A 83 -9.43 -11.27 -11.30
C ARG A 83 -9.31 -12.79 -11.34
N SER A 84 -8.62 -13.41 -10.39
CA SER A 84 -8.39 -14.87 -10.35
C SER A 84 -9.45 -15.65 -9.56
N GLY A 85 -10.70 -15.17 -9.47
CA GLY A 85 -11.76 -15.82 -8.70
C GLY A 85 -11.60 -15.72 -7.17
N CYS A 86 -10.79 -14.77 -6.71
CA CYS A 86 -10.44 -14.59 -5.31
C CYS A 86 -11.60 -14.01 -4.50
N LYS A 87 -11.86 -14.60 -3.32
CA LYS A 87 -12.92 -14.14 -2.42
C LYS A 87 -12.39 -13.12 -1.42
N THR A 88 -13.28 -12.28 -0.93
CA THR A 88 -13.00 -11.37 0.18
C THR A 88 -13.92 -11.74 1.33
N ILE A 89 -13.33 -12.15 2.44
CA ILE A 89 -14.09 -12.48 3.65
C ILE A 89 -14.56 -11.18 4.31
N ARG A 90 -15.86 -11.08 4.66
CA ARG A 90 -16.46 -9.86 5.23
C ARG A 90 -15.73 -9.39 6.50
N GLN A 91 -15.34 -10.32 7.35
CA GLN A 91 -14.61 -10.03 8.59
C GLN A 91 -13.25 -9.36 8.32
N ALA A 92 -12.58 -9.74 7.23
CA ALA A 92 -11.32 -9.13 6.82
C ALA A 92 -11.52 -7.65 6.42
N LEU A 93 -12.57 -7.34 5.65
CA LEU A 93 -12.94 -5.95 5.33
C LEU A 93 -13.30 -5.14 6.57
N MET A 94 -14.04 -5.74 7.50
CA MET A 94 -14.38 -5.07 8.76
C MET A 94 -13.14 -4.75 9.59
N LYS A 95 -12.12 -5.63 9.57
CA LYS A 95 -10.83 -5.35 10.21
C LYS A 95 -10.15 -4.15 9.58
N LEU A 96 -9.98 -4.13 8.24
CA LEU A 96 -9.36 -2.99 7.54
C LEU A 96 -10.07 -1.67 7.86
N ARG A 97 -11.41 -1.67 7.81
CA ARG A 97 -12.20 -0.47 8.11
C ARG A 97 -12.02 0.04 9.53
N ARG A 98 -11.84 -0.85 10.51
CA ARG A 98 -11.61 -0.47 11.92
C ARG A 98 -10.25 0.17 12.16
N GLU A 99 -9.28 -0.12 11.28
CA GLU A 99 -7.91 0.41 11.35
C GLU A 99 -7.69 1.59 10.40
N ASP A 100 -8.78 2.17 9.88
CA ASP A 100 -8.79 3.27 8.89
C ASP A 100 -7.99 2.96 7.62
N ILE A 101 -8.03 1.70 7.17
CA ILE A 101 -7.40 1.26 5.92
C ILE A 101 -8.44 1.25 4.81
N ASN A 102 -8.18 2.02 3.75
CA ASN A 102 -9.05 2.12 2.60
C ASN A 102 -8.91 0.89 1.71
N TYR A 103 -9.97 0.08 1.66
CA TYR A 103 -10.05 -1.03 0.73
C TYR A 103 -10.39 -0.52 -0.68
N LYS A 104 -9.61 -0.94 -1.67
CA LYS A 104 -9.89 -0.71 -3.10
C LYS A 104 -9.77 -2.01 -3.90
N LYS A 105 -10.57 -2.14 -4.95
CA LYS A 105 -10.34 -3.18 -5.96
C LYS A 105 -9.31 -2.66 -6.95
N MET A 106 -8.51 -3.58 -7.50
CA MET A 106 -7.62 -3.24 -8.60
C MET A 106 -8.43 -2.70 -9.79
N GLY A 107 -8.00 -1.56 -10.34
CA GLY A 107 -8.63 -0.91 -11.49
C GLY A 107 -9.75 0.06 -11.14
N ASP A 108 -10.00 0.34 -9.85
CA ASP A 108 -11.01 1.32 -9.43
C ASP A 108 -10.62 2.75 -9.83
N ASP A 109 -9.32 3.05 -9.90
CA ASP A 109 -8.78 4.38 -10.26
C ASP A 109 -7.30 4.32 -10.68
N GLU A 110 -6.76 5.48 -11.10
CA GLU A 110 -5.37 5.66 -11.52
C GLU A 110 -4.36 5.24 -10.43
N LEU A 111 -4.69 5.45 -9.16
CA LEU A 111 -3.84 5.03 -8.03
C LEU A 111 -3.68 3.51 -8.01
N THR A 112 -4.80 2.78 -8.06
CA THR A 112 -4.75 1.31 -8.02
C THR A 112 -4.05 0.72 -9.24
N THR A 113 -4.26 1.31 -10.43
CA THR A 113 -3.59 0.87 -11.66
C THR A 113 -2.10 1.12 -11.60
N SER A 114 -1.68 2.32 -11.17
CA SER A 114 -0.27 2.69 -11.08
C SER A 114 0.47 1.85 -10.05
N ALA A 115 -0.10 1.70 -8.84
CA ALA A 115 0.50 0.89 -7.79
C ALA A 115 0.64 -0.58 -8.20
N TYR A 116 -0.36 -1.15 -8.86
CA TYR A 116 -0.31 -2.53 -9.33
C TYR A 116 0.73 -2.74 -10.43
N ASN A 117 0.90 -1.79 -11.35
CA ASN A 117 1.95 -1.85 -12.36
C ASN A 117 3.34 -1.81 -11.73
N THR A 118 3.56 -0.94 -10.75
CA THR A 118 4.80 -0.91 -9.95
C THR A 118 5.03 -2.26 -9.26
N TYR A 119 4.00 -2.82 -8.62
CA TYR A 119 4.08 -4.11 -7.94
C TYR A 119 4.47 -5.27 -8.87
N LYS A 120 3.93 -5.31 -10.09
CA LYS A 120 4.34 -6.34 -11.07
C LYS A 120 5.82 -6.28 -11.43
N GLN A 121 6.38 -5.07 -11.53
CA GLN A 121 7.80 -4.93 -11.81
C GLN A 121 8.65 -5.52 -10.69
N ILE A 122 8.20 -5.42 -9.43
CA ILE A 122 8.85 -6.08 -8.28
C ILE A 122 8.83 -7.60 -8.45
N ILE A 123 7.66 -8.18 -8.71
CA ILE A 123 7.51 -9.64 -8.85
C ILE A 123 8.38 -10.16 -9.99
N ASN A 124 8.32 -9.53 -11.16
CA ASN A 124 9.03 -10.01 -12.35
C ASN A 124 10.55 -9.87 -12.25
N ASN A 125 11.06 -9.00 -11.37
CA ASN A 125 12.50 -8.85 -11.13
C ASN A 125 13.02 -9.81 -10.04
N MET A 126 12.13 -10.59 -9.41
CA MET A 126 12.46 -11.61 -8.41
C MET A 126 12.43 -13.04 -8.99
N GLU A 127 12.00 -13.20 -10.25
CA GLU A 127 12.06 -14.44 -11.05
C GLU A 127 13.32 -14.48 -11.93
#